data_AF-A0A957AQ70-F1
#
_entry.id   AF-A0A957AQ70-F1
#
_cell.length_a   1.000
_cell.length_b   1.000
_cell.length_c   1.000
_cell.angle_alpha   90.00
_cell.angle_beta   90.00
_cell.angle_gamma   90.00
#
_symmetry.space_group_name_H-M   'P 1'
#
loop_
_entity.id
_entity.type
_entity.pdbx_description
1 polymer ?
#
loop_
_entity_poly.entity_id
_entity_poly.type
_entity_poly.pdbx_seq_one_letter_code
_entity_poly.pdbx_strand_id
1 'polypeptide(L)'
;AAALLSRPRRGPNLAATGVIGGASAEDTSGFARATGPQPLSFPADYGPHPDYQTEWWYYTGNLDDAAGRHFGYQFTIFRRAVLPAGQRPVRASDWAADQVYMGHFALTDVDGQDYQAFERFARDGAGLAGAQAEPYRVWLEDWRVEETGPGTTRLQAAAGDVAIDLTLSDLKGPVLHGDRGYSQKGPDPGNASYYYSLSRLASDGVVTVGDRSFPVQGLSWQDHEYSTSAL
;
A
#
# COMPACT_ATOMS: atom_id res chain seq x y z
N ALA A 1 -55.75 -4.81 -14.63
CA ALA A 1 -54.91 -6.01 -14.80
C ALA A 1 -54.17 -5.85 -16.12
N ALA A 2 -52.85 -5.83 -16.25
CA ALA A 2 -51.76 -6.24 -15.38
C ALA A 2 -50.59 -5.24 -15.51
N ALA A 3 -49.83 -5.05 -14.43
CA ALA A 3 -48.62 -4.24 -14.38
C ALA A 3 -47.43 -5.00 -14.99
N LEU A 4 -46.69 -4.37 -15.89
CA LEU A 4 -45.39 -4.87 -16.37
C LEU A 4 -44.29 -4.18 -15.56
N LEU A 5 -43.85 -4.87 -14.51
CA LEU A 5 -42.63 -4.56 -13.77
C LEU A 5 -41.41 -5.03 -14.58
N SER A 6 -40.70 -4.10 -15.21
CA SER A 6 -39.38 -4.36 -15.78
C SER A 6 -38.36 -4.49 -14.64
N ARG A 7 -37.84 -5.71 -14.45
CA ARG A 7 -36.73 -5.99 -13.53
C ARG A 7 -35.46 -5.25 -13.99
N PRO A 8 -34.64 -4.70 -13.07
CA PRO A 8 -33.32 -4.21 -13.46
C PRO A 8 -32.43 -5.38 -13.87
N ARG A 9 -31.68 -5.20 -14.97
CA ARG A 9 -30.64 -6.12 -15.41
C ARG A 9 -29.57 -6.19 -14.33
N ARG A 10 -29.34 -7.39 -13.77
CA ARG A 10 -28.19 -7.67 -12.92
C ARG A 10 -26.92 -7.43 -13.75
N GLY A 11 -26.15 -6.41 -13.40
CA GLY A 11 -24.77 -6.26 -13.89
C GLY A 11 -23.92 -7.44 -13.42
N PRO A 12 -22.80 -7.75 -14.10
CA PRO A 12 -21.92 -8.82 -13.68
C PRO A 12 -21.46 -8.56 -12.24
N ASN A 13 -21.61 -9.57 -11.39
CA ASN A 13 -20.98 -9.60 -10.07
C ASN A 13 -19.47 -9.38 -10.28
N LEU A 14 -18.98 -8.20 -9.91
CA LEU A 14 -17.56 -7.99 -9.65
C LEU A 14 -17.25 -8.80 -8.39
N ALA A 15 -16.91 -10.08 -8.59
CA ALA A 15 -16.16 -10.81 -7.59
C ALA A 15 -14.80 -10.11 -7.51
N ALA A 16 -14.59 -9.36 -6.42
CA ALA A 16 -13.25 -8.98 -5.98
C ALA A 16 -12.50 -10.29 -5.74
N THR A 17 -11.83 -10.76 -6.79
CA THR A 17 -11.03 -11.97 -6.73
C THR A 17 -9.74 -11.51 -6.07
N GLY A 18 -9.65 -11.72 -4.75
CA GLY A 18 -8.42 -11.48 -4.02
C GLY A 18 -7.29 -12.29 -4.66
N VAL A 19 -6.38 -11.62 -5.34
CA VAL A 19 -5.17 -12.23 -5.91
C VAL A 19 -4.14 -12.38 -4.80
N ILE A 20 -4.51 -13.13 -3.75
CA ILE A 20 -3.57 -13.78 -2.81
C ILE A 20 -4.00 -15.25 -2.60
N GLY A 21 -4.82 -15.80 -3.52
CA GLY A 21 -5.25 -17.20 -3.49
C GLY A 21 -4.35 -18.08 -4.34
N GLY A 22 -3.10 -18.27 -3.96
CA GLY A 22 -2.15 -19.06 -4.76
C GLY A 22 -0.85 -19.44 -4.05
N ALA A 23 -0.88 -19.71 -2.75
CA ALA A 23 0.27 -20.28 -2.06
C ALA A 23 0.25 -21.81 -2.21
N SER A 24 0.99 -22.34 -3.18
CA SER A 24 1.73 -23.58 -2.91
C SER A 24 2.54 -23.35 -1.64
N ALA A 25 2.62 -24.33 -0.72
CA ALA A 25 3.38 -24.20 0.53
C ALA A 25 4.79 -23.68 0.24
N GLU A 26 4.98 -22.37 0.37
CA GLU A 26 6.26 -21.73 0.14
C GLU A 26 7.14 -22.02 1.33
N ASP A 27 8.41 -22.32 1.06
CA ASP A 27 9.40 -22.51 2.10
C ASP A 27 9.62 -21.19 2.84
N THR A 28 8.97 -21.05 3.99
CA THR A 28 9.14 -19.90 4.89
C THR A 28 10.33 -20.09 5.84
N SER A 29 11.15 -21.12 5.67
CA SER A 29 12.27 -21.38 6.56
C SER A 29 13.27 -20.23 6.56
N GLY A 30 13.73 -19.84 7.75
CA GLY A 30 14.67 -18.73 7.93
C GLY A 30 14.05 -17.33 8.01
N PHE A 31 12.77 -17.15 7.66
CA PHE A 31 12.07 -15.88 7.89
C PHE A 31 11.54 -15.77 9.33
N ALA A 32 11.49 -14.55 9.87
CA ALA A 32 10.85 -14.25 11.14
C ALA A 32 9.33 -14.52 11.06
N ARG A 33 8.68 -14.85 12.19
CA ARG A 33 7.23 -15.08 12.25
C ARG A 33 6.62 -14.27 13.40
N ALA A 34 5.43 -13.72 13.16
CA ALA A 34 4.65 -13.04 14.20
C ALA A 34 4.05 -14.08 15.16
N THR A 35 4.72 -14.31 16.29
CA THR A 35 4.35 -15.36 17.26
C THR A 35 3.78 -14.80 18.56
N GLY A 36 3.73 -13.48 18.70
CA GLY A 36 3.09 -12.77 19.81
C GLY A 36 3.33 -11.26 19.74
N PRO A 37 2.81 -10.49 20.70
CA PRO A 37 3.02 -9.05 20.78
C PRO A 37 4.49 -8.69 20.92
N GLN A 38 4.94 -7.72 20.11
CA GLN A 38 6.24 -7.09 20.21
C GLN A 38 6.06 -5.56 20.23
N PRO A 39 6.88 -4.82 21.00
CA PRO A 39 6.79 -3.35 21.01
C PRO A 39 7.13 -2.79 19.63
N LEU A 40 6.22 -2.01 19.06
CA LEU A 40 6.51 -1.17 17.90
C LEU A 40 7.10 0.18 18.36
N SER A 41 8.14 0.63 17.68
CA SER A 41 8.94 1.82 17.93
C SER A 41 9.04 2.68 16.67
N PHE A 42 8.55 3.91 16.76
CA PHE A 42 8.61 4.89 15.67
C PHE A 42 9.76 5.88 15.91
N PRO A 43 10.53 6.26 14.87
CA PRO A 43 10.24 6.09 13.45
C PRO A 43 10.72 4.78 12.80
N ALA A 44 11.45 3.92 13.52
CA ALA A 44 12.03 2.69 12.94
C ALA A 44 10.99 1.81 12.21
N ASP A 45 9.85 1.55 12.84
CA ASP A 45 8.79 0.70 12.28
C ASP A 45 7.91 1.40 11.22
N TYR A 46 8.22 2.66 10.86
CA TYR A 46 7.72 3.21 9.59
C TYR A 46 8.41 2.54 8.39
N GLY A 47 9.67 2.14 8.55
CA GLY A 47 10.47 1.54 7.48
C GLY A 47 10.25 0.05 7.29
N PRO A 48 11.07 -0.60 6.44
CA PRO A 48 10.90 -2.01 6.12
C PRO A 48 11.33 -2.95 7.23
N HIS A 49 10.70 -4.13 7.26
CA HIS A 49 11.00 -5.23 8.17
C HIS A 49 11.57 -6.42 7.36
N PRO A 50 12.87 -6.37 6.99
CA PRO A 50 13.47 -7.31 6.05
C PRO A 50 13.47 -8.77 6.50
N ASP A 51 13.33 -9.03 7.79
CA ASP A 51 13.30 -10.40 8.35
C ASP A 51 11.99 -11.14 8.05
N TYR A 52 10.93 -10.40 7.70
CA TYR A 52 9.65 -10.96 7.30
C TYR A 52 9.57 -11.12 5.78
N GLN A 53 8.81 -12.12 5.35
CA GLN A 53 8.69 -12.45 3.94
C GLN A 53 7.78 -11.47 3.19
N THR A 54 6.71 -11.00 3.82
CA THR A 54 5.70 -10.13 3.21
C THR A 54 5.54 -8.83 4.00
N GLU A 55 5.33 -7.75 3.28
CA GLU A 55 5.15 -6.41 3.86
C GLU A 55 4.41 -5.51 2.86
N TRP A 56 3.56 -4.61 3.33
CA TRP A 56 2.90 -3.64 2.46
C TRP A 56 2.70 -2.27 3.08
N TRP A 57 2.76 -1.25 2.23
CA TRP A 57 2.36 0.12 2.52
C TRP A 57 1.15 0.45 1.67
N TYR A 58 -0.02 0.60 2.31
CA TYR A 58 -1.30 0.72 1.64
C TYR A 58 -1.97 2.05 1.97
N TYR A 59 -2.12 2.90 0.95
CA TYR A 59 -2.75 4.21 1.06
C TYR A 59 -4.09 4.20 0.33
N THR A 60 -5.11 4.72 0.99
CA THR A 60 -6.41 5.04 0.38
C THR A 60 -6.81 6.44 0.75
N GLY A 61 -7.49 7.16 -0.14
CA GLY A 61 -7.96 8.50 0.17
C GLY A 61 -9.19 8.90 -0.63
N ASN A 62 -9.97 9.79 -0.01
CA ASN A 62 -11.09 10.47 -0.63
C ASN A 62 -10.76 11.96 -0.68
N LEU A 63 -10.90 12.55 -1.86
CA LEU A 63 -10.43 13.88 -2.20
C LEU A 63 -11.53 14.65 -2.92
N ASP A 64 -11.61 15.94 -2.64
CA ASP A 64 -12.59 16.86 -3.18
C ASP A 64 -11.87 18.06 -3.80
N ASP A 65 -12.30 18.51 -4.98
CA ASP A 65 -11.88 19.82 -5.49
C ASP A 65 -12.79 20.95 -4.95
N ALA A 66 -12.39 22.21 -5.19
CA ALA A 66 -13.16 23.37 -4.75
C ALA A 66 -14.56 23.50 -5.40
N ALA A 67 -14.80 22.82 -6.52
CA ALA A 67 -16.09 22.77 -7.20
C ALA A 67 -16.99 21.62 -6.69
N GLY A 68 -16.48 20.78 -5.78
CA GLY A 68 -17.18 19.63 -5.22
C GLY A 68 -17.05 18.35 -6.05
N ARG A 69 -16.10 18.30 -7.01
CA ARG A 69 -15.80 17.07 -7.75
C ARG A 69 -15.10 16.07 -6.83
N HIS A 70 -15.57 14.82 -6.85
CA HIS A 70 -15.07 13.78 -5.96
C HIS A 70 -14.08 12.84 -6.66
N PHE A 71 -12.97 12.55 -5.97
CA PHE A 71 -11.97 11.56 -6.38
C PHE A 71 -11.70 10.57 -5.25
N GLY A 72 -11.53 9.31 -5.62
CA GLY A 72 -10.99 8.27 -4.75
C GLY A 72 -9.66 7.78 -5.30
N TYR A 73 -8.67 7.51 -4.44
CA TYR A 73 -7.44 6.87 -4.89
C TYR A 73 -7.02 5.72 -3.99
N GLN A 74 -6.27 4.81 -4.59
CA GLN A 74 -5.56 3.74 -3.92
C GLN A 74 -4.12 3.73 -4.41
N PHE A 75 -3.17 3.67 -3.49
CA PHE A 75 -1.76 3.48 -3.80
C PHE A 75 -1.18 2.40 -2.88
N THR A 76 -0.46 1.43 -3.42
CA THR A 76 0.07 0.33 -2.63
C THR A 76 1.42 -0.11 -3.13
N ILE A 77 2.33 -0.37 -2.20
CA ILE A 77 3.58 -1.08 -2.49
C ILE A 77 3.60 -2.33 -1.61
N PHE A 78 3.71 -3.48 -2.25
CA PHE A 78 3.89 -4.78 -1.63
C PHE A 78 5.34 -5.21 -1.83
N ARG A 79 5.98 -5.67 -0.76
CA ARG A 79 7.29 -6.29 -0.79
C ARG A 79 7.14 -7.78 -0.49
N ARG A 80 7.84 -8.60 -1.28
CA ARG A 80 8.02 -10.02 -1.01
C ARG A 80 9.49 -10.40 -1.08
N ALA A 81 10.01 -10.97 0.00
CA ALA A 81 11.37 -11.45 0.05
C ALA A 81 11.52 -12.80 -0.67
N VAL A 82 12.59 -12.92 -1.47
CA VAL A 82 12.98 -14.15 -2.15
C VAL A 82 13.92 -14.97 -1.26
N LEU A 83 14.77 -14.31 -0.47
CA LEU A 83 15.70 -14.95 0.47
C LEU A 83 15.57 -14.37 1.90
N PRO A 84 15.64 -15.21 2.94
CA PRO A 84 15.75 -14.77 4.32
C PRO A 84 16.94 -13.83 4.52
N ALA A 85 16.81 -12.85 5.43
CA ALA A 85 17.85 -11.84 5.65
C ALA A 85 19.24 -12.43 5.90
N GLY A 86 19.33 -13.49 6.72
CA GLY A 86 20.60 -14.18 7.03
C GLY A 86 21.19 -15.03 5.90
N GLN A 87 20.48 -15.21 4.79
CA GLN A 87 20.92 -16.01 3.63
C GLN A 87 21.23 -15.14 2.39
N ARG A 88 21.11 -13.81 2.52
CA ARG A 88 21.36 -12.89 1.40
C ARG A 88 22.86 -12.84 1.09
N PRO A 89 23.27 -13.13 -0.17
CA PRO A 89 24.68 -13.03 -0.54
C PRO A 89 25.15 -11.58 -0.48
N VAL A 90 26.44 -11.37 -0.16
CA VAL A 90 27.08 -10.06 -0.32
C VAL A 90 26.99 -9.66 -1.80
N ARG A 91 26.33 -8.53 -2.09
CA ARG A 91 26.03 -8.11 -3.47
C ARG A 91 27.33 -7.83 -4.23
N ALA A 92 27.59 -8.61 -5.27
CA ALA A 92 28.69 -8.34 -6.22
C ALA A 92 28.24 -7.45 -7.40
N SER A 93 26.94 -7.27 -7.59
CA SER A 93 26.34 -6.46 -8.67
C SER A 93 25.12 -5.72 -8.15
N ASP A 94 24.94 -4.47 -8.60
CA ASP A 94 23.76 -3.66 -8.30
C ASP A 94 22.46 -4.26 -8.83
N TRP A 95 22.53 -5.21 -9.77
CA TRP A 95 21.37 -5.90 -10.35
C TRP A 95 20.94 -7.15 -9.58
N ALA A 96 21.74 -7.61 -8.62
CA ALA A 96 21.37 -8.72 -7.76
C ALA A 96 20.23 -8.26 -6.83
N ALA A 97 19.14 -9.02 -6.81
CA ALA A 97 17.94 -8.69 -6.07
C ALA A 97 17.47 -9.89 -5.24
N ASP A 98 17.14 -9.61 -4.00
CA ASP A 98 16.61 -10.59 -3.04
C ASP A 98 15.20 -10.22 -2.57
N GLN A 99 14.65 -9.12 -3.10
CA GLN A 99 13.27 -8.66 -2.91
C GLN A 99 12.58 -8.46 -4.26
N VAL A 100 11.27 -8.74 -4.27
CA VAL A 100 10.36 -8.33 -5.33
C VAL A 100 9.39 -7.31 -4.75
N TYR A 101 9.19 -6.21 -5.47
CA TYR A 101 8.20 -5.20 -5.16
C TYR A 101 7.10 -5.22 -6.22
N MET A 102 5.85 -5.12 -5.78
CA MET A 102 4.67 -4.96 -6.60
C MET A 102 3.96 -3.67 -6.20
N GLY A 103 3.68 -2.80 -7.16
CA GLY A 103 2.98 -1.55 -6.95
C GLY A 103 1.58 -1.63 -7.55
N HIS A 104 0.58 -1.06 -6.86
CA HIS A 104 -0.75 -0.82 -7.40
C HIS A 104 -1.09 0.66 -7.25
N PHE A 105 -1.58 1.28 -8.32
CA PHE A 105 -2.12 2.62 -8.31
C PHE A 105 -3.49 2.62 -8.99
N ALA A 106 -4.50 3.17 -8.33
CA ALA A 106 -5.81 3.36 -8.90
C ALA A 106 -6.37 4.75 -8.60
N LEU A 107 -7.12 5.30 -9.55
CA LEU A 107 -7.85 6.55 -9.43
C LEU A 107 -9.31 6.33 -9.86
N THR A 108 -10.23 6.81 -9.04
CA THR A 108 -11.66 6.88 -9.31
C THR A 108 -12.04 8.35 -9.47
N ASP A 109 -12.60 8.72 -10.61
CA ASP A 109 -13.17 10.03 -10.89
C ASP A 109 -14.70 9.89 -10.92
N VAL A 110 -15.35 10.33 -9.84
CA VAL A 110 -16.78 10.04 -9.62
C VAL A 110 -17.64 10.77 -10.65
N ASP A 111 -17.38 12.06 -10.86
CA ASP A 111 -18.10 12.89 -11.84
C ASP A 111 -17.75 12.50 -13.27
N GLY A 112 -16.50 12.07 -13.52
CA GLY A 112 -16.06 11.53 -14.80
C GLY A 112 -16.61 10.13 -15.09
N GLN A 113 -17.17 9.46 -14.09
CA GLN A 113 -17.63 8.07 -14.13
C GLN A 113 -16.55 7.09 -14.61
N ASP A 114 -15.31 7.34 -14.23
CA ASP A 114 -14.15 6.58 -14.70
C ASP A 114 -13.34 5.99 -13.53
N TYR A 115 -12.78 4.82 -13.77
CA TYR A 115 -11.90 4.11 -12.84
C TYR A 115 -10.73 3.52 -13.62
N GLN A 116 -9.52 3.91 -13.23
CA GLN A 116 -8.28 3.42 -13.83
C GLN A 116 -7.41 2.76 -12.78
N ALA A 117 -6.81 1.63 -13.11
CA ALA A 117 -5.94 0.87 -12.22
C ALA A 117 -4.72 0.35 -12.97
N PHE A 118 -3.57 0.38 -12.31
CA PHE A 118 -2.27 0.05 -12.87
C PHE A 118 -1.48 -0.78 -11.88
N GLU A 119 -0.70 -1.71 -12.40
CA GLU A 119 0.23 -2.54 -11.63
C GLU A 119 1.65 -2.40 -12.19
N ARG A 120 2.64 -2.49 -11.30
CA ARG A 120 4.06 -2.53 -11.67
C ARG A 120 4.80 -3.53 -10.83
N PHE A 121 5.85 -4.11 -11.39
CA PHE A 121 6.73 -5.05 -10.70
C PHE A 121 8.17 -4.61 -10.89
N ALA A 122 8.92 -4.55 -9.79
CA ALA A 122 10.32 -4.22 -9.82
C ALA A 122 11.09 -5.10 -8.84
N ARG A 123 12.36 -5.30 -9.15
CA ARG A 123 13.34 -5.82 -8.21
C ARG A 123 14.01 -4.65 -7.51
N ASP A 124 14.54 -4.87 -6.32
CA ASP A 124 15.24 -3.82 -5.55
C ASP A 124 16.64 -3.46 -6.11
N GLY A 125 17.09 -4.16 -7.15
CA GLY A 125 18.32 -3.87 -7.86
C GLY A 125 18.33 -2.47 -8.50
N ALA A 126 19.52 -1.88 -8.58
CA ALA A 126 19.80 -0.56 -9.15
C ALA A 126 18.96 0.59 -8.56
N GLY A 127 18.41 0.41 -7.35
CA GLY A 127 17.58 1.42 -6.69
C GLY A 127 16.19 1.58 -7.30
N LEU A 128 15.73 0.62 -8.11
CA LEU A 128 14.42 0.67 -8.77
C LEU A 128 13.25 0.53 -7.80
N ALA A 129 13.42 -0.14 -6.67
CA ALA A 129 12.40 -0.22 -5.64
C ALA A 129 13.04 -0.35 -4.26
N GLY A 130 12.32 0.06 -3.24
CA GLY A 130 12.81 -0.06 -1.87
C GLY A 130 11.93 0.64 -0.85
N ALA A 131 12.36 0.53 0.40
CA ALA A 131 11.82 1.27 1.52
C ALA A 131 12.95 1.61 2.51
N GLN A 132 12.76 2.67 3.30
CA GLN A 132 13.66 3.11 4.37
C GLN A 132 12.85 3.81 5.47
N ALA A 133 13.33 3.71 6.72
CA ALA A 133 12.69 4.33 7.88
C ALA A 133 13.01 5.83 8.03
N GLU A 134 14.27 6.22 7.81
CA GLU A 134 14.76 7.56 8.15
C GLU A 134 15.72 8.12 7.08
N PRO A 135 15.37 9.24 6.41
CA PRO A 135 14.01 9.78 6.33
C PRO A 135 13.05 8.75 5.73
N TYR A 136 11.77 8.77 6.12
CA TYR A 136 10.82 7.77 5.63
C TYR A 136 10.69 7.84 4.10
N ARG A 137 10.79 6.69 3.43
CA ARG A 137 10.53 6.59 1.99
C ARG A 137 10.15 5.17 1.60
N VAL A 138 9.17 5.03 0.72
CA VAL A 138 8.84 3.78 0.02
C VAL A 138 8.64 4.10 -1.46
N TRP A 139 9.25 3.32 -2.35
CA TRP A 139 9.24 3.63 -3.79
C TRP A 139 9.26 2.39 -4.69
N LEU A 140 8.71 2.58 -5.88
CA LEU A 140 8.81 1.71 -7.03
C LEU A 140 8.94 2.61 -8.27
N GLU A 141 10.15 2.71 -8.78
CA GLU A 141 10.56 3.62 -9.84
C GLU A 141 10.23 5.08 -9.50
N ASP A 142 9.38 5.73 -10.30
CA ASP A 142 8.89 7.09 -10.07
C ASP A 142 7.67 7.16 -9.13
N TRP A 143 7.03 6.03 -8.82
CA TRP A 143 5.99 5.97 -7.79
C TRP A 143 6.64 5.97 -6.40
N ARG A 144 6.26 6.92 -5.55
CA ARG A 144 6.90 7.06 -4.24
C ARG A 144 6.03 7.73 -3.19
N VAL A 145 6.33 7.41 -1.94
CA VAL A 145 5.97 8.22 -0.77
C VAL A 145 7.26 8.57 -0.04
N GLU A 146 7.49 9.86 0.21
CA GLU A 146 8.73 10.34 0.84
C GLU A 146 8.45 11.39 1.91
N GLU A 147 9.20 11.35 3.01
CA GLU A 147 9.15 12.35 4.06
C GLU A 147 9.62 13.71 3.54
N THR A 148 8.80 14.75 3.76
CA THR A 148 9.12 16.14 3.41
C THR A 148 9.24 17.05 4.63
N GLY A 149 8.88 16.53 5.81
CA GLY A 149 9.03 17.19 7.10
C GLY A 149 8.43 16.34 8.22
N PRO A 150 8.54 16.78 9.49
CA PRO A 150 7.99 16.04 10.63
C PRO A 150 6.50 15.72 10.44
N GLY A 151 6.16 14.42 10.45
CA GLY A 151 4.78 13.95 10.27
C GLY A 151 4.17 14.26 8.90
N THR A 152 4.98 14.62 7.90
CA THR A 152 4.50 15.01 6.57
C THR A 152 5.23 14.22 5.49
N THR A 153 4.45 13.63 4.58
CA THR A 153 4.97 12.89 3.44
C THR A 153 4.40 13.42 2.14
N ARG A 154 5.10 13.23 1.03
CA ARG A 154 4.61 13.48 -0.33
C ARG A 154 4.42 12.15 -1.04
N LEU A 155 3.21 11.90 -1.53
CA LEU A 155 2.84 10.74 -2.34
C LEU A 155 2.73 11.17 -3.81
N GLN A 156 3.48 10.50 -4.67
CA GLN A 156 3.47 10.73 -6.12
C GLN A 156 3.27 9.41 -6.86
N ALA A 157 2.31 9.38 -7.78
CA ALA A 157 2.10 8.28 -8.70
C ALA A 157 1.50 8.79 -10.01
N ALA A 158 2.00 8.31 -11.14
CA ALA A 158 1.50 8.65 -12.48
C ALA A 158 1.46 7.40 -13.36
N ALA A 159 0.36 7.20 -14.08
CA ALA A 159 0.19 6.07 -14.97
C ALA A 159 -0.92 6.32 -15.99
N GLY A 160 -0.69 5.96 -17.25
CA GLY A 160 -1.60 6.31 -18.34
C GLY A 160 -1.85 7.82 -18.37
N ASP A 161 -3.13 8.19 -18.34
CA ASP A 161 -3.57 9.59 -18.36
C ASP A 161 -3.91 10.14 -16.97
N VAL A 162 -3.56 9.42 -15.89
CA VAL A 162 -3.87 9.84 -14.52
C VAL A 162 -2.64 9.99 -13.65
N ALA A 163 -2.68 10.96 -12.73
CA ALA A 163 -1.62 11.14 -11.75
C ALA A 163 -2.16 11.72 -10.44
N ILE A 164 -1.45 11.47 -9.35
CA ILE A 164 -1.62 12.12 -8.06
C ILE A 164 -0.27 12.65 -7.56
N ASP A 165 -0.30 13.86 -7.00
CA ASP A 165 0.81 14.49 -6.29
C ASP A 165 0.24 15.15 -5.03
N LEU A 166 0.35 14.46 -3.90
CA LEU A 166 -0.33 14.80 -2.66
C LEU A 166 0.67 14.97 -1.53
N THR A 167 0.48 16.00 -0.71
CA THR A 167 1.08 16.12 0.61
C THR A 167 0.12 15.51 1.63
N LEU A 168 0.62 14.58 2.43
CA LEU A 168 -0.10 13.87 3.48
C LEU A 168 0.49 14.26 4.84
N SER A 169 -0.30 14.93 5.67
CA SER A 169 0.09 15.33 7.03
C SER A 169 -0.62 14.48 8.07
N ASP A 170 0.14 13.78 8.91
CA ASP A 170 -0.39 12.97 10.00
C ASP A 170 -0.93 13.84 11.14
N LEU A 171 -2.24 13.75 11.38
CA LEU A 171 -2.95 14.52 12.40
C LEU A 171 -3.20 13.73 13.70
N LYS A 172 -2.84 12.45 13.77
CA LYS A 172 -3.25 11.58 14.88
C LYS A 172 -2.13 10.70 15.43
N GLY A 173 -1.14 10.35 14.62
CA GLY A 173 -0.14 9.35 14.97
C GLY A 173 -0.62 7.91 14.68
N PRO A 174 0.29 6.93 14.84
CA PRO A 174 0.02 5.52 14.62
C PRO A 174 -1.06 4.95 15.55
N VAL A 175 -1.94 4.13 14.97
CA VAL A 175 -2.92 3.32 15.69
C VAL A 175 -2.53 1.86 15.53
N LEU A 176 -2.18 1.20 16.63
CA LEU A 176 -1.78 -0.21 16.61
C LEU A 176 -3.02 -1.12 16.59
N HIS A 177 -3.04 -2.11 15.70
CA HIS A 177 -4.11 -3.09 15.62
C HIS A 177 -3.90 -4.25 16.59
N GLY A 178 -4.97 -5.01 16.85
CA GLY A 178 -4.91 -6.23 17.67
C GLY A 178 -4.35 -6.00 19.08
N ASP A 179 -3.52 -6.92 19.56
CA ASP A 179 -2.79 -6.76 20.82
C ASP A 179 -1.48 -6.00 20.56
N ARG A 180 -1.55 -4.66 20.67
CA ARG A 180 -0.38 -3.77 20.59
C ARG A 180 0.44 -3.94 19.31
N GLY A 181 -0.25 -4.10 18.18
CA GLY A 181 0.35 -4.28 16.86
C GLY A 181 0.26 -5.73 16.39
N TYR A 182 0.16 -6.71 17.29
CA TYR A 182 0.01 -8.11 16.92
C TYR A 182 -1.44 -8.42 16.52
N SER A 183 -1.66 -8.67 15.23
CA SER A 183 -2.96 -8.95 14.63
C SER A 183 -3.04 -10.43 14.23
N GLN A 184 -3.66 -11.25 15.08
CA GLN A 184 -3.89 -12.67 14.80
C GLN A 184 -4.97 -12.83 13.71
N LYS A 185 -4.65 -13.58 12.65
CA LYS A 185 -5.53 -13.79 11.48
C LYS A 185 -6.11 -15.21 11.42
N GLY A 186 -5.52 -16.15 12.16
CA GLY A 186 -6.03 -17.52 12.29
C GLY A 186 -5.64 -18.19 13.60
N PRO A 187 -6.14 -19.42 13.85
CA PRO A 187 -5.95 -20.11 15.12
C PRO A 187 -4.50 -20.57 15.34
N ASP A 188 -3.75 -20.81 14.27
CA ASP A 188 -2.40 -21.38 14.35
C ASP A 188 -1.34 -20.33 14.74
N PRO A 189 -0.40 -20.65 15.65
CA PRO A 189 0.72 -19.78 15.97
C PRO A 189 1.52 -19.39 14.72
N GLY A 190 1.80 -18.10 14.56
CA GLY A 190 2.46 -17.58 13.38
C GLY A 190 1.51 -17.18 12.24
N ASN A 191 0.21 -17.49 12.32
CA ASN A 191 -0.81 -16.92 11.43
C ASN A 191 -1.30 -15.57 11.96
N ALA A 192 -0.39 -14.61 11.91
CA ALA A 192 -0.56 -13.27 12.42
C ALA A 192 0.37 -12.31 11.69
N SER A 193 0.10 -11.03 11.85
CA SER A 193 0.94 -9.95 11.35
C SER A 193 1.21 -8.93 12.44
N TYR A 194 2.22 -8.11 12.21
CA TYR A 194 2.34 -6.84 12.90
C TYR A 194 1.72 -5.75 12.04
N TYR A 195 0.85 -4.95 12.63
CA TYR A 195 -0.05 -4.08 11.88
C TYR A 195 -0.36 -2.79 12.65
N TYR A 196 -0.16 -1.65 11.98
CA TYR A 196 -0.66 -0.35 12.42
C TYR A 196 -1.23 0.46 11.26
N SER A 197 -1.96 1.54 11.58
CA SER A 197 -2.43 2.52 10.59
C SER A 197 -2.12 3.95 10.98
N LEU A 198 -1.91 4.80 9.98
CA LEU A 198 -2.09 6.25 10.08
C LEU A 198 -3.50 6.60 9.61
N SER A 199 -4.42 6.69 10.57
CA SER A 199 -5.87 6.76 10.30
C SER A 199 -6.41 8.14 9.92
N ARG A 200 -5.60 9.20 10.00
CA ARG A 200 -6.04 10.57 9.71
C ARG A 200 -4.93 11.40 9.08
N LEU A 201 -4.68 11.16 7.80
CA LEU A 201 -3.75 11.94 7.00
C LEU A 201 -4.52 13.06 6.29
N ALA A 202 -4.33 14.31 6.69
CA ALA A 202 -4.81 15.45 5.91
C ALA A 202 -4.10 15.46 4.56
N SER A 203 -4.87 15.50 3.48
CA SER A 203 -4.36 15.41 2.12
C SER A 203 -4.62 16.72 1.40
N ASP A 204 -3.59 17.25 0.76
CA ASP A 204 -3.65 18.46 -0.08
C ASP A 204 -2.73 18.25 -1.28
N GLY A 205 -3.18 18.64 -2.47
CA GLY A 205 -2.34 18.54 -3.66
C GLY A 205 -3.14 18.55 -4.95
N VAL A 206 -2.71 17.74 -5.91
CA VAL A 206 -3.28 17.72 -7.26
C VAL A 206 -3.59 16.30 -7.71
N VAL A 207 -4.78 16.13 -8.28
CA VAL A 207 -5.15 14.99 -9.11
C VAL A 207 -5.14 15.44 -10.57
N THR A 208 -4.55 14.65 -11.46
CA THR A 208 -4.56 14.90 -12.91
C THR A 208 -5.33 13.80 -13.62
N VAL A 209 -6.20 14.19 -14.56
CA VAL A 209 -6.95 13.29 -15.46
C VAL A 209 -6.89 13.88 -16.88
N GLY A 210 -6.20 13.18 -17.79
CA GLY A 210 -5.84 13.71 -19.10
C GLY A 210 -5.02 14.99 -18.97
N ASP A 211 -5.38 16.02 -19.74
CA ASP A 211 -4.73 17.33 -19.71
C ASP A 211 -5.24 18.25 -18.57
N ARG A 212 -6.09 17.75 -17.68
CA ARG A 212 -6.72 18.54 -16.61
C ARG A 212 -6.12 18.19 -15.26
N SER A 213 -5.79 19.23 -14.49
CA SER A 213 -5.36 19.12 -13.10
C SER A 213 -6.38 19.76 -12.17
N PHE A 214 -6.66 19.06 -11.08
CA PHE A 214 -7.64 19.43 -10.06
C PHE A 214 -6.89 19.61 -8.74
N PRO A 215 -6.81 20.85 -8.21
CA PRO A 215 -6.40 21.06 -6.83
C PRO A 215 -7.42 20.41 -5.91
N VAL A 216 -6.96 19.57 -5.00
CA VAL A 216 -7.83 18.75 -4.15
C VAL A 216 -7.40 18.79 -2.70
N GLN A 217 -8.37 18.59 -1.82
CA GLN A 217 -8.16 18.38 -0.40
C GLN A 217 -8.97 17.18 0.07
N GLY A 218 -8.57 16.56 1.17
CA GLY A 218 -9.34 15.46 1.74
C GLY A 218 -8.62 14.72 2.84
N LEU A 219 -8.97 13.44 2.98
CA LEU A 219 -8.40 12.56 3.99
C LEU A 219 -7.92 11.27 3.35
N SER A 220 -6.75 10.85 3.82
CA SER A 220 -6.18 9.56 3.50
C SER A 220 -5.96 8.72 4.76
N TRP A 221 -5.88 7.42 4.52
CA TRP A 221 -5.58 6.37 5.46
C TRP A 221 -4.39 5.58 4.95
N GLN A 222 -3.40 5.33 5.81
CA GLN A 222 -2.31 4.39 5.53
C GLN A 222 -2.43 3.18 6.44
N ASP A 223 -2.35 1.99 5.85
CA ASP A 223 -2.08 0.72 6.51
C ASP A 223 -0.64 0.28 6.25
N HIS A 224 0.04 -0.20 7.29
CA HIS A 224 1.35 -0.83 7.16
C HIS A 224 1.37 -2.15 7.94
N GLU A 225 1.54 -3.26 7.23
CA GLU A 225 1.48 -4.61 7.80
C GLU A 225 2.61 -5.48 7.25
N TYR A 226 3.19 -6.32 8.11
CA TYR A 226 4.24 -7.28 7.73
C TYR A 226 4.09 -8.63 8.43
N SER A 227 4.40 -9.72 7.71
CA SER A 227 4.26 -11.09 8.20
C SER A 227 5.02 -12.12 7.37
N THR A 228 4.99 -13.38 7.81
CA THR A 228 5.49 -14.58 7.09
C THR A 228 4.43 -15.68 7.17
N SER A 229 3.16 -15.32 7.07
CA SER A 229 2.05 -16.27 6.97
C SER A 229 1.39 -16.18 5.60
N ALA A 230 0.90 -17.31 5.10
CA ALA A 230 -0.16 -17.27 4.11
C ALA A 230 -1.40 -16.67 4.80
N LEU A 231 -1.79 -15.47 4.36
CA LEU A 231 -3.01 -14.79 4.77
C LEU A 231 -4.24 -15.49 4.19
#